data_AF-B9BP10-F1
#
_entry.id   AF-B9BP10-F1
#
_cell.length_a   1.000
_cell.length_b   1.000
_cell.length_c   1.000
_cell.angle_alpha   90.00
_cell.angle_beta   90.00
_cell.angle_gamma   90.00
#
_symmetry.space_group_name_H-M   'P 1'
#
loop_
_entity.id
_entity.type
_entity.pdbx_description
1 polymer ?
#
loop_
_entity_poly.entity_id
_entity_poly.type
_entity_poly.pdbx_seq_one_letter_code
_entity_poly.pdbx_strand_id
1 'polypeptide(L)'
;MSAVEPLPASGIEQRVREFFFRRAMTLAMAKRAPDRIPMSGERLMQRDYFSVTLSNLSEGEVLIDKFDGDAVVGRAWVTLPERGEQGEYATEVRIPVSRAAVAKAQYTYYLRQYEFNENNAVTFWLRLIGGDYRVHAWTEDVRQGRYNRQRLARKQRMDLLQWLIDESVAAWRDEASGYRSATEFLTQQHTRRWFRHPAALDRLHYTTLQLESLRAQGLVKRDDFRRYQACPIALAELDKYNTEERRHKASQSLQWAVMVIGGVALIASIAQAAADIKQAWFSESATSDRPTPGASPRTTSARADHRTPSTEPNR
;
A
#
# COMPACT_ATOMS: atom_id res chain seq x y z
N MET A 1 -42.48 -28.34 5.71
CA MET A 1 -41.15 -28.30 5.07
C MET A 1 -40.51 -29.66 5.28
N SER A 2 -40.59 -30.54 4.28
CA SER A 2 -40.04 -31.90 4.36
C SER A 2 -38.52 -31.84 4.29
N ALA A 3 -37.85 -32.39 5.30
CA ALA A 3 -36.41 -32.54 5.31
C ALA A 3 -36.03 -33.52 4.19
N VAL A 4 -35.28 -33.03 3.20
CA VAL A 4 -34.65 -33.88 2.18
C VAL A 4 -33.58 -34.69 2.92
N GLU A 5 -33.88 -35.97 3.13
CA GLU A 5 -32.95 -36.93 3.74
C GLU A 5 -31.79 -37.13 2.75
N PRO A 6 -30.54 -36.76 3.10
CA PRO A 6 -29.42 -36.86 2.18
C PRO A 6 -29.14 -38.35 1.87
N LEU A 7 -29.01 -38.66 0.58
CA LEU A 7 -28.68 -40.00 0.08
C LEU A 7 -27.47 -40.60 0.82
N PRO A 8 -27.48 -41.90 1.13
CA PRO A 8 -26.39 -42.55 1.83
C PRO A 8 -25.12 -42.51 0.96
N ALA A 9 -24.14 -41.73 1.40
CA ALA A 9 -22.79 -41.73 0.82
C ALA A 9 -22.23 -43.16 0.82
N SER A 10 -21.46 -43.50 -0.22
CA SER A 10 -20.84 -44.83 -0.29
C SER A 10 -19.98 -45.09 0.96
N GLY A 11 -19.91 -46.34 1.42
CA GLY A 11 -19.18 -46.69 2.66
C GLY A 11 -17.70 -46.28 2.65
N ILE A 12 -17.11 -46.06 1.48
CA ILE A 12 -15.75 -45.56 1.31
C ILE A 12 -15.68 -44.06 1.62
N GLU A 13 -16.57 -43.25 1.05
CA GLU A 13 -16.62 -41.81 1.30
C GLU A 13 -16.85 -41.48 2.78
N GLN A 14 -17.72 -42.25 3.44
CA GLN A 14 -17.98 -42.09 4.86
C GLN A 14 -16.72 -42.37 5.70
N ARG A 15 -15.97 -43.44 5.41
CA ARG A 15 -14.71 -43.77 6.09
C ARG A 15 -13.65 -42.70 5.88
N VAL A 16 -13.53 -42.17 4.67
CA VAL A 16 -12.58 -41.09 4.35
C VAL A 16 -12.95 -39.81 5.12
N ARG A 17 -14.23 -39.42 5.10
CA ARG A 17 -14.71 -38.24 5.84
C ARG A 17 -14.49 -38.40 7.35
N GLU A 18 -14.79 -39.58 7.89
CA GLU A 18 -14.56 -39.89 9.29
C GLU A 18 -13.08 -39.82 9.66
N PHE A 19 -12.20 -40.37 8.82
CA PHE A 19 -10.75 -40.30 9.02
C PHE A 19 -10.25 -38.86 9.14
N PHE A 20 -10.62 -38.00 8.18
CA PHE A 20 -10.22 -36.59 8.22
C PHE A 20 -10.86 -35.82 9.37
N PHE A 21 -12.13 -36.11 9.69
CA PHE A 21 -12.80 -35.53 10.85
C PHE A 21 -12.07 -35.86 12.15
N ARG A 22 -11.71 -37.13 12.38
CA ARG A 22 -10.94 -37.56 13.56
C ARG A 22 -9.61 -36.81 13.64
N ARG A 23 -8.88 -36.71 12.53
CA ARG A 23 -7.59 -36.00 12.47
C ARG A 23 -7.73 -34.51 12.74
N ALA A 24 -8.72 -33.84 12.14
CA ALA A 24 -9.02 -32.44 12.38
C ALA A 24 -9.38 -32.20 13.85
N MET A 25 -10.23 -33.05 14.43
CA MET A 25 -10.68 -32.93 15.81
C MET A 25 -9.55 -33.13 16.82
N THR A 26 -8.68 -34.13 16.62
CA THR A 26 -7.50 -34.33 17.48
C THR A 26 -6.63 -33.07 17.53
N LEU A 27 -6.39 -32.44 16.37
CA LEU A 27 -5.58 -31.22 16.31
C LEU A 27 -6.28 -30.01 16.94
N ALA A 28 -7.58 -29.82 16.67
CA ALA A 28 -8.34 -28.71 17.22
C ALA A 28 -8.43 -28.79 18.76
N MET A 29 -8.68 -29.99 19.30
CA MET A 29 -8.81 -30.20 20.75
C MET A 29 -7.49 -30.11 21.50
N ALA A 30 -6.34 -30.35 20.84
CA ALA A 30 -5.03 -30.15 21.45
C ALA A 30 -4.77 -28.69 21.84
N LYS A 31 -5.45 -27.73 21.21
CA LYS A 31 -5.40 -26.30 21.55
C LYS A 31 -6.81 -25.74 21.66
N ARG A 32 -7.61 -26.28 22.57
CA ARG A 32 -8.99 -25.85 22.79
C ARG A 32 -9.08 -24.39 23.25
N ALA A 33 -10.11 -23.69 22.78
CA ALA A 33 -10.45 -22.34 23.25
C ALA A 33 -10.84 -22.33 24.74
N PRO A 34 -10.42 -21.32 25.50
CA PRO A 34 -10.91 -21.11 26.86
C PRO A 34 -12.39 -20.70 26.85
N ASP A 35 -13.08 -20.86 27.99
CA ASP A 35 -14.50 -20.49 28.14
C ASP A 35 -14.78 -19.03 27.80
N ARG A 36 -13.82 -18.14 28.05
CA ARG A 36 -13.91 -16.72 27.71
C ARG A 36 -12.80 -16.33 26.75
N ILE A 37 -13.19 -16.06 25.51
CA ILE A 37 -12.30 -15.62 24.44
C ILE A 37 -11.99 -14.11 24.63
N PRO A 38 -10.72 -13.72 24.88
CA PRO A 38 -10.34 -12.32 24.93
C PRO A 38 -10.53 -11.64 23.55
N MET A 39 -11.29 -10.54 23.54
CA MET A 39 -11.52 -9.73 22.33
C MET A 39 -10.63 -8.47 22.27
N SER A 40 -9.91 -8.14 23.34
CA SER A 40 -9.08 -6.93 23.42
C SER A 40 -7.85 -7.12 24.33
N GLY A 41 -6.92 -6.17 24.24
CA GLY A 41 -5.71 -6.12 25.08
C GLY A 41 -4.61 -7.07 24.66
N GLU A 42 -3.59 -7.22 25.52
CA GLU A 42 -2.41 -8.06 25.26
C GLU A 42 -2.77 -9.54 25.06
N ARG A 43 -3.80 -10.01 25.77
CA ARG A 43 -4.31 -11.39 25.65
C ARG A 43 -4.84 -11.71 24.25
N LEU A 44 -5.29 -10.70 23.47
CA LEU A 44 -5.68 -10.88 22.07
C LEU A 44 -4.49 -11.34 21.22
N MET A 45 -3.30 -10.81 21.48
CA MET A 45 -2.09 -11.16 20.71
C MET A 45 -1.53 -12.55 21.07
N GLN A 46 -1.97 -13.11 22.20
CA GLN A 46 -1.54 -14.42 22.69
C GLN A 46 -2.50 -15.56 22.27
N ARG A 47 -3.54 -15.27 21.49
CA ARG A 47 -4.50 -16.28 21.02
C ARG A 47 -3.83 -17.27 20.06
N ASP A 48 -3.91 -18.55 20.40
CA ASP A 48 -3.51 -19.69 19.56
C ASP A 48 -4.36 -20.89 20.00
N TYR A 49 -5.65 -20.87 19.63
CA TYR A 49 -6.60 -21.91 20.01
C TYR A 49 -7.78 -22.04 19.03
N PHE A 50 -8.48 -23.17 19.11
CA PHE A 50 -9.60 -23.53 18.24
C PHE A 50 -10.91 -23.62 19.00
N SER A 51 -11.98 -23.16 18.37
CA SER A 51 -13.36 -23.49 18.72
C SER A 51 -13.95 -24.32 17.60
N VAL A 52 -14.71 -25.36 17.94
CA VAL A 52 -15.36 -26.20 16.94
C VAL A 52 -16.83 -26.34 17.29
N THR A 53 -17.68 -26.05 16.32
CA THR A 53 -19.13 -26.13 16.48
C THR A 53 -19.69 -27.08 15.44
N LEU A 54 -20.60 -27.97 15.85
CA LEU A 54 -21.34 -28.85 14.96
C LEU A 54 -22.76 -28.33 14.80
N SER A 55 -23.23 -28.26 13.56
CA SER A 55 -24.58 -27.89 13.21
C SER A 55 -25.25 -29.00 12.38
N ASN A 56 -26.57 -28.89 12.19
CA ASN A 56 -27.39 -29.89 11.51
C ASN A 56 -27.46 -31.23 12.27
N LEU A 57 -27.57 -31.15 13.59
CA LEU A 57 -27.82 -32.27 14.49
C LEU A 57 -29.24 -32.16 15.05
N SER A 58 -29.79 -33.29 15.52
CA SER A 58 -31.08 -33.33 16.22
C SER A 58 -31.11 -32.45 17.47
N GLU A 59 -29.95 -32.28 18.11
CA GLU A 59 -29.73 -31.51 19.33
C GLU A 59 -29.47 -30.02 19.05
N GLY A 60 -29.51 -29.59 17.78
CA GLY A 60 -29.25 -28.22 17.37
C GLY A 60 -27.76 -27.93 17.11
N GLU A 61 -27.32 -26.73 17.46
CA GLU A 61 -25.92 -26.31 17.37
C GLU A 61 -25.17 -26.77 18.63
N VAL A 62 -24.05 -27.46 18.47
CA VAL A 62 -23.29 -28.08 19.56
C VAL A 62 -21.86 -27.58 19.54
N LEU A 63 -21.45 -26.87 20.60
CA LEU A 63 -20.08 -26.46 20.83
C LEU A 63 -19.28 -27.63 21.42
N ILE A 64 -18.18 -28.02 20.77
CA ILE A 64 -17.38 -29.16 21.20
C ILE A 64 -16.41 -28.76 22.31
N ASP A 65 -16.41 -29.53 23.39
CA ASP A 65 -15.52 -29.34 24.53
C ASP A 65 -14.45 -30.42 24.65
N LYS A 66 -14.72 -31.65 24.17
CA LYS A 66 -13.78 -32.78 24.28
C LYS A 66 -13.97 -33.78 23.14
N PHE A 67 -12.87 -34.49 22.84
CA PHE A 67 -12.86 -35.59 21.89
C PHE A 67 -12.17 -36.82 22.49
N ASP A 68 -12.92 -37.92 22.63
CA ASP A 68 -12.45 -39.18 23.24
C ASP A 68 -12.01 -40.21 22.19
N GLY A 69 -11.79 -39.79 20.94
CA GLY A 69 -11.47 -40.69 19.82
C GLY A 69 -12.71 -41.21 19.12
N ASP A 70 -13.64 -41.85 19.84
CA ASP A 70 -14.86 -42.47 19.27
C ASP A 70 -16.14 -41.67 19.46
N ALA A 71 -16.11 -40.68 20.36
CA ALA A 71 -17.19 -39.75 20.57
C ALA A 71 -16.67 -38.32 20.78
N VAL A 72 -17.53 -37.38 20.41
CA VAL A 72 -17.37 -35.95 20.65
C VAL A 72 -18.29 -35.59 21.81
N VAL A 73 -17.77 -34.87 22.80
CA VAL A 73 -18.54 -34.35 23.92
C VAL A 73 -18.57 -32.83 23.82
N GLY A 74 -19.74 -32.24 23.96
CA GLY A 74 -19.93 -30.80 23.85
C GLY A 74 -21.21 -30.34 24.52
N ARG A 75 -21.50 -29.06 24.37
CA ARG A 75 -22.71 -28.42 24.90
C ARG A 75 -23.62 -27.98 23.75
N ALA A 76 -24.87 -28.39 23.78
CA ALA A 76 -25.89 -27.96 22.84
C ALA A 76 -26.43 -26.57 23.21
N TRP A 77 -26.76 -25.79 22.20
CA TRP A 77 -27.37 -24.47 22.34
C TRP A 77 -28.78 -24.58 22.89
N VAL A 78 -29.05 -23.85 23.97
CA VAL A 78 -30.37 -23.74 24.60
C VAL A 78 -30.88 -22.32 24.42
N THR A 79 -32.05 -22.19 23.81
CA THR A 79 -32.76 -20.92 23.74
C THR A 79 -33.48 -20.68 25.06
N LEU A 80 -33.07 -19.67 25.82
CA LEU A 80 -33.75 -19.26 27.04
C LEU A 80 -35.08 -18.56 26.68
N PRO A 81 -36.25 -19.06 27.14
CA PRO A 81 -37.55 -18.54 26.73
C PRO A 81 -37.93 -17.20 27.41
N GLU A 82 -37.19 -16.76 28.44
CA GLU A 82 -37.54 -15.56 29.18
C GLU A 82 -36.77 -14.32 28.67
N ARG A 83 -37.53 -13.39 28.08
CA ARG A 83 -37.21 -11.95 27.93
C ARG A 83 -35.88 -11.57 27.26
N GLY A 84 -35.61 -12.13 26.07
CA GLY A 84 -34.61 -11.56 25.16
C GLY A 84 -33.16 -11.77 25.58
N GLU A 85 -32.92 -12.71 26.50
CA GLU A 85 -31.57 -13.18 26.80
C GLU A 85 -31.01 -13.99 25.62
N GLN A 86 -29.71 -13.81 25.37
CA GLN A 86 -29.00 -14.59 24.37
C GLN A 86 -28.94 -16.04 24.86
N GLY A 87 -29.24 -17.01 23.99
CA GLY A 87 -29.12 -18.42 24.33
C GLY A 87 -27.70 -18.77 24.78
N GLU A 88 -27.55 -19.92 25.43
CA GLU A 88 -26.26 -20.38 25.93
C GLU A 88 -26.02 -21.86 25.63
N TYR A 89 -24.74 -22.22 25.56
CA TYR A 89 -24.30 -23.61 25.44
C TYR A 89 -24.25 -24.24 26.82
N ALA A 90 -25.32 -24.93 27.22
CA ALA A 90 -25.48 -25.47 28.58
C ALA A 90 -25.68 -26.99 28.62
N THR A 91 -26.43 -27.57 27.69
CA THR A 91 -26.82 -29.00 27.75
C THR A 91 -25.69 -29.89 27.24
N GLU A 92 -25.08 -30.70 28.11
CA GLU A 92 -24.04 -31.64 27.69
C GLU A 92 -24.61 -32.75 26.79
N VAL A 93 -23.96 -32.98 25.65
CA VAL A 93 -24.32 -33.99 24.65
C VAL A 93 -23.09 -34.79 24.25
N ARG A 94 -23.25 -36.11 24.18
CA ARG A 94 -22.23 -37.04 23.65
C ARG A 94 -22.66 -37.56 22.28
N ILE A 95 -21.84 -37.31 21.27
CA ILE A 95 -22.15 -37.61 19.86
C ILE A 95 -21.16 -38.65 19.32
N PRO A 96 -21.63 -39.78 18.78
CA PRO A 96 -20.75 -40.74 18.11
C PRO A 96 -20.06 -40.11 16.90
N VAL A 97 -18.79 -40.44 16.66
CA VAL A 97 -18.02 -39.86 15.55
C VAL A 97 -18.66 -40.13 14.19
N SER A 98 -19.26 -41.30 13.98
CA SER A 98 -19.96 -41.62 12.74
C SER A 98 -21.08 -40.63 12.41
N ARG A 99 -21.78 -40.12 13.43
CA ARG A 99 -22.82 -39.08 13.30
C ARG A 99 -22.19 -37.69 13.21
N ALA A 100 -21.22 -37.38 14.06
CA ALA A 100 -20.54 -36.08 14.08
C ALA A 100 -19.82 -35.77 12.76
N ALA A 101 -19.24 -36.77 12.10
CA ALA A 101 -18.54 -36.62 10.83
C ALA A 101 -19.49 -36.32 9.65
N VAL A 102 -20.79 -36.61 9.78
CA VAL A 102 -21.82 -36.26 8.78
C VAL A 102 -22.35 -34.84 9.01
N ALA A 103 -22.28 -34.36 10.25
CA ALA A 103 -22.73 -33.03 10.62
C ALA A 103 -21.88 -31.94 9.96
N LYS A 104 -22.44 -30.73 9.89
CA LYS A 104 -21.72 -29.57 9.36
C LYS A 104 -20.84 -29.00 10.47
N ALA A 105 -19.55 -29.32 10.41
CA ALA A 105 -18.55 -28.83 11.35
C ALA A 105 -18.01 -27.46 10.93
N GLN A 106 -18.03 -26.50 11.84
CA GLN A 106 -17.39 -25.20 11.71
C GLN A 106 -16.18 -25.15 12.65
N TYR A 107 -15.00 -25.02 12.07
CA TYR A 107 -13.74 -24.86 12.78
C TYR A 107 -13.38 -23.38 12.77
N THR A 108 -13.32 -22.77 13.95
CA THR A 108 -12.87 -21.39 14.13
C THR A 108 -11.49 -21.40 14.77
N TYR A 109 -10.47 -20.98 14.02
CA TYR A 109 -9.12 -20.83 14.52
C TYR A 109 -8.84 -19.38 14.90
N TYR A 110 -8.55 -19.18 16.18
CA TYR A 110 -8.19 -17.90 16.73
C TYR A 110 -6.68 -17.79 16.85
N LEU A 111 -6.09 -17.02 15.95
CA LEU A 111 -4.65 -16.79 15.90
C LEU A 111 -4.37 -15.30 15.98
N ARG A 112 -3.87 -14.85 17.14
CA ARG A 112 -3.67 -13.42 17.45
C ARG A 112 -4.96 -12.62 17.22
N GLN A 113 -4.89 -11.58 16.39
CA GLN A 113 -6.02 -10.75 15.97
C GLN A 113 -6.84 -11.33 14.81
N TYR A 114 -6.44 -12.49 14.27
CA TYR A 114 -7.08 -13.10 13.12
C TYR A 114 -8.03 -14.22 13.56
N GLU A 115 -9.16 -14.28 12.88
CA GLU A 115 -10.14 -15.35 13.02
C GLU A 115 -10.31 -16.01 11.65
N PHE A 116 -10.08 -17.31 11.61
CA PHE A 116 -10.24 -18.11 10.40
C PHE A 116 -11.38 -19.09 10.61
N ASN A 117 -12.37 -19.03 9.73
CA ASN A 117 -13.55 -19.89 9.78
C ASN A 117 -13.51 -20.88 8.61
N GLU A 118 -13.61 -22.17 8.92
CA GLU A 118 -13.62 -23.25 7.93
C GLU A 118 -14.75 -24.23 8.19
N ASN A 119 -15.41 -24.66 7.12
CA ASN A 119 -16.53 -25.59 7.21
C ASN A 119 -16.18 -27.02 6.74
N ASN A 120 -14.93 -27.24 6.31
CA ASN A 120 -14.49 -28.51 5.73
C ASN A 120 -13.30 -29.06 6.52
N ALA A 121 -13.47 -30.26 7.08
CA ALA A 121 -12.46 -30.94 7.89
C ALA A 121 -11.16 -31.24 7.12
N VAL A 122 -11.26 -31.60 5.84
CA VAL A 122 -10.10 -31.92 4.99
C VAL A 122 -9.27 -30.67 4.74
N THR A 123 -9.92 -29.59 4.29
CA THR A 123 -9.27 -28.30 4.02
C THR A 123 -8.64 -27.73 5.28
N PHE A 124 -9.37 -27.76 6.40
CA PHE A 124 -8.87 -27.32 7.69
C PHE A 124 -7.60 -28.09 8.10
N TRP A 125 -7.65 -29.43 8.02
CA TRP A 125 -6.52 -30.28 8.37
C TRP A 125 -5.28 -30.01 7.50
N LEU A 126 -5.47 -29.92 6.18
CA LEU A 126 -4.38 -29.62 5.24
C LEU A 126 -3.76 -28.24 5.47
N ARG A 127 -4.59 -27.20 5.64
CA ARG A 127 -4.10 -25.83 5.89
C ARG A 127 -3.38 -25.71 7.23
N LEU A 128 -3.84 -26.44 8.24
CA LEU A 128 -3.20 -26.45 9.55
C LEU A 128 -1.82 -27.11 9.49
N ILE A 129 -1.69 -28.26 8.83
CA ILE A 129 -0.39 -28.93 8.65
C ILE A 129 0.55 -28.11 7.76
N GLY A 130 0.03 -27.54 6.68
CA GLY A 130 0.79 -26.67 5.79
C GLY A 130 1.22 -25.34 6.40
N GLY A 131 0.74 -25.01 7.61
CA GLY A 131 1.04 -23.75 8.29
C GLY A 131 0.45 -22.52 7.60
N ASP A 132 -0.51 -22.70 6.69
CA ASP A 132 -1.09 -21.65 5.84
C ASP A 132 -1.64 -20.48 6.67
N TYR A 133 -2.38 -20.78 7.75
CA TYR A 133 -2.89 -19.75 8.66
C TYR A 133 -1.80 -18.89 9.30
N ARG A 134 -0.66 -19.49 9.64
CA ARG A 134 0.48 -18.78 10.24
C ARG A 134 1.18 -17.92 9.19
N VAL A 135 1.35 -18.44 7.97
CA VAL A 135 1.90 -17.67 6.85
C VAL A 135 1.00 -16.49 6.52
N HIS A 136 -0.32 -16.69 6.45
CA HIS A 136 -1.28 -15.62 6.21
C HIS A 136 -1.24 -14.55 7.32
N ALA A 137 -1.27 -14.96 8.59
CA ALA A 137 -1.16 -14.03 9.72
C ALA A 137 0.17 -13.26 9.69
N TRP A 138 1.29 -13.95 9.45
CA TRP A 138 2.61 -13.33 9.40
C TRP A 138 2.76 -12.37 8.22
N THR A 139 2.30 -12.74 7.03
CA THR A 139 2.37 -11.86 5.85
C THR A 139 1.55 -10.59 6.06
N GLU A 140 0.39 -10.67 6.70
CA GLU A 140 -0.41 -9.50 7.02
C GLU A 140 0.23 -8.64 8.12
N ASP A 141 0.84 -9.26 9.14
CA ASP A 141 1.63 -8.55 10.16
C ASP A 141 2.84 -7.83 9.54
N VAL A 142 3.54 -8.46 8.60
CA VAL A 142 4.67 -7.87 7.87
C VAL A 142 4.19 -6.72 6.99
N ARG A 143 3.08 -6.89 6.26
CA ARG A 143 2.47 -5.84 5.44
C ARG A 143 2.07 -4.64 6.29
N GLN A 144 1.40 -4.89 7.42
CA GLN A 144 1.01 -3.84 8.36
C GLN A 144 2.24 -3.17 8.97
N GLY A 145 3.26 -3.93 9.37
CA GLY A 145 4.51 -3.42 9.94
C GLY A 145 5.29 -2.55 8.95
N ARG A 146 5.40 -3.00 7.68
CA ARG A 146 6.00 -2.21 6.59
C ARG A 146 5.21 -0.93 6.37
N TYR A 147 3.89 -1.01 6.32
CA TYR A 147 3.01 0.14 6.15
C TYR A 147 3.11 1.14 7.33
N ASN A 148 3.22 0.65 8.57
CA ASN A 148 3.41 1.48 9.76
C ASN A 148 4.77 2.18 9.80
N ARG A 149 5.81 1.58 9.20
CA ARG A 149 7.16 2.17 9.09
C ARG A 149 7.30 3.14 7.93
N GLN A 150 6.43 3.04 6.92
CA GLN A 150 6.44 4.00 5.82
C GLN A 150 6.08 5.37 6.37
N ARG A 151 6.96 6.36 6.14
CA ARG A 151 6.55 7.75 6.24
C ARG A 151 5.53 7.97 5.14
N LEU A 152 4.24 7.93 5.47
CA LEU A 152 3.26 8.24 4.45
C LEU A 152 3.42 9.70 4.10
N ALA A 153 3.74 9.92 2.83
CA ALA A 153 3.97 11.24 2.29
C ALA A 153 2.74 12.10 2.59
N ARG A 154 2.99 13.28 3.19
CA ARG A 154 1.96 14.31 3.28
C ARG A 154 1.66 14.72 1.85
N LYS A 155 0.52 14.27 1.32
CA LYS A 155 0.12 14.66 -0.02
C LYS A 155 -0.19 16.14 -0.07
N GLN A 156 0.07 16.71 -1.24
CA GLN A 156 -0.09 18.12 -1.47
C GLN A 156 -1.58 18.43 -1.53
N ARG A 157 -1.93 19.61 -1.03
CA ARG A 157 -3.30 20.15 -0.97
C ARG A 157 -4.05 20.03 -2.31
N MET A 158 -3.34 20.13 -3.43
CA MET A 158 -3.91 20.06 -4.78
C MET A 158 -4.28 18.63 -5.20
N ASP A 159 -3.59 17.60 -4.70
CA ASP A 159 -3.99 16.20 -4.94
C ASP A 159 -5.36 15.91 -4.31
N LEU A 160 -5.61 16.50 -3.14
CA LEU A 160 -6.89 16.37 -2.43
C LEU A 160 -8.00 17.12 -3.15
N LEU A 161 -7.72 18.30 -3.72
CA LEU A 161 -8.67 19.04 -4.55
C LEU A 161 -9.00 18.28 -5.84
N GLN A 162 -7.98 17.73 -6.50
CA GLN A 162 -8.14 16.90 -7.70
C GLN A 162 -9.02 15.68 -7.42
N TRP A 163 -8.76 14.96 -6.32
CA TRP A 163 -9.60 13.83 -5.94
C TRP A 163 -11.06 14.21 -5.71
N LEU A 164 -11.33 15.33 -5.03
CA LEU A 164 -12.71 15.81 -4.83
C LEU A 164 -13.38 16.18 -6.15
N ILE A 165 -12.64 16.72 -7.12
CA ILE A 165 -13.15 17.02 -8.46
C ILE A 165 -13.52 15.71 -9.16
N ASP A 166 -12.60 14.75 -9.24
CA ASP A 166 -12.82 13.46 -9.90
C ASP A 166 -14.05 12.74 -9.31
N GLU A 167 -14.16 12.74 -7.98
CA GLU A 167 -15.25 12.10 -7.28
C GLU A 167 -16.58 12.85 -7.44
N SER A 168 -16.53 14.19 -7.52
CA SER A 168 -17.71 14.98 -7.85
C SER A 168 -18.20 14.66 -9.27
N VAL A 169 -17.32 14.58 -10.26
CA VAL A 169 -17.64 14.24 -11.65
C VAL A 169 -18.22 12.82 -11.75
N ALA A 170 -17.64 11.87 -11.03
CA ALA A 170 -18.18 10.52 -10.95
C ALA A 170 -19.59 10.50 -10.34
N ALA A 171 -19.81 11.27 -9.26
CA ALA A 171 -21.12 11.38 -8.63
C ALA A 171 -22.18 12.03 -9.54
N TRP A 172 -21.81 13.01 -10.37
CA TRP A 172 -22.69 13.58 -11.39
C TRP A 172 -23.13 12.54 -12.43
N ARG A 173 -22.23 11.62 -12.81
CA ARG A 173 -22.53 10.55 -13.77
C ARG A 173 -23.45 9.48 -13.17
N ASP A 174 -23.23 9.14 -11.91
CA ASP A 174 -23.87 7.99 -11.25
C ASP A 174 -25.07 8.41 -10.36
N GLU A 175 -25.54 9.66 -10.48
CA GLU A 175 -26.62 10.29 -9.67
C GLU A 175 -26.43 10.14 -8.15
N ALA A 176 -25.18 10.00 -7.70
CA ALA A 176 -24.85 9.82 -6.30
C ALA A 176 -24.57 11.17 -5.61
N SER A 177 -24.56 11.16 -4.27
CA SER A 177 -24.06 12.32 -3.52
C SER A 177 -22.58 12.55 -3.82
N GLY A 178 -22.22 13.76 -4.28
CA GLY A 178 -20.82 14.15 -4.53
C GLY A 178 -20.05 14.58 -3.29
N TYR A 179 -20.64 14.47 -2.10
CA TYR A 179 -20.00 14.85 -0.84
C TYR A 179 -19.16 13.69 -0.30
N ARG A 180 -17.93 14.01 0.13
CA ARG A 180 -16.96 13.03 0.64
C ARG A 180 -16.31 13.46 1.94
N SER A 181 -16.03 12.49 2.80
CA SER A 181 -15.38 12.75 4.10
C SER A 181 -13.84 12.70 4.03
N ALA A 182 -13.17 13.33 4.99
CA ALA A 182 -11.72 13.20 5.16
C ALA A 182 -11.29 11.73 5.37
N THR A 183 -12.13 10.94 6.03
CA THR A 183 -11.91 9.51 6.24
C THR A 183 -12.02 8.71 4.95
N GLU A 184 -12.93 9.06 4.05
CA GLU A 184 -13.03 8.44 2.71
C GLU A 184 -11.79 8.75 1.88
N PHE A 185 -11.31 10.01 1.89
CA PHE A 185 -10.07 10.38 1.21
C PHE A 185 -8.88 9.53 1.68
N LEU A 186 -8.67 9.45 2.99
CA LEU A 186 -7.58 8.64 3.56
C LEU A 186 -7.76 7.15 3.25
N THR A 187 -9.01 6.65 3.25
CA THR A 187 -9.29 5.25 2.91
C THR A 187 -9.02 4.96 1.44
N GLN A 188 -9.35 5.88 0.54
CA GLN A 188 -9.03 5.74 -0.89
C GLN A 188 -7.52 5.75 -1.12
N GLN A 189 -6.80 6.68 -0.48
CA GLN A 189 -5.37 6.84 -0.69
C GLN A 189 -4.55 5.69 -0.09
N HIS A 190 -4.99 5.17 1.04
CA HIS A 190 -4.16 4.32 1.89
C HIS A 190 -4.80 2.98 2.27
N THR A 191 -5.98 2.69 1.70
CA THR A 191 -6.83 1.56 2.08
C THR A 191 -7.26 1.67 3.55
N ARG A 192 -8.14 0.78 4.04
CA ARG A 192 -8.54 0.71 5.45
C ARG A 192 -7.38 0.45 6.44
N ARG A 193 -6.14 0.28 5.97
CA ARG A 193 -4.95 0.09 6.84
C ARG A 193 -4.54 1.37 7.57
N TRP A 194 -4.88 2.55 7.06
CA TRP A 194 -4.49 3.81 7.69
C TRP A 194 -5.08 3.96 9.10
N PHE A 195 -6.26 3.40 9.38
CA PHE A 195 -6.90 3.44 10.70
C PHE A 195 -6.04 2.83 11.82
N ARG A 196 -5.16 1.86 11.48
CA ARG A 196 -4.27 1.18 12.43
C ARG A 196 -2.86 1.77 12.49
N HIS A 197 -2.60 2.83 11.72
CA HIS A 197 -1.31 3.49 11.70
C HIS A 197 -1.14 4.37 12.97
N PRO A 198 0.03 4.42 13.63
CA PRO A 198 0.20 5.23 14.85
C PRO A 198 -0.10 6.72 14.64
N ALA A 199 0.29 7.28 13.50
CA ALA A 199 -0.02 8.66 13.10
C ALA A 199 -1.39 8.84 12.39
N ALA A 200 -2.35 7.93 12.55
CA ALA A 200 -3.64 8.00 11.87
C ALA A 200 -4.43 9.28 12.20
N LEU A 201 -4.52 9.61 13.49
CA LEU A 201 -5.25 10.79 13.96
C LEU A 201 -4.60 12.08 13.48
N ASP A 202 -3.28 12.19 13.55
CA ASP A 202 -2.55 13.36 13.05
C ASP A 202 -2.81 13.61 11.57
N ARG A 203 -2.90 12.54 10.77
CA ARG A 203 -3.25 12.66 9.35
C ARG A 203 -4.68 13.05 9.13
N LEU A 204 -5.61 12.46 9.88
CA LEU A 204 -7.01 12.85 9.80
C LEU A 204 -7.15 14.35 10.08
N HIS A 205 -6.53 14.84 11.16
CA HIS A 205 -6.53 16.26 11.50
C HIS A 205 -5.87 17.12 10.41
N TYR A 206 -4.72 16.70 9.89
CA TYR A 206 -4.04 17.42 8.82
C TYR A 206 -4.86 17.48 7.52
N THR A 207 -5.47 16.37 7.11
CA THR A 207 -6.37 16.30 5.95
C THR A 207 -7.62 17.17 6.18
N THR A 208 -8.21 17.14 7.37
CA THR A 208 -9.32 18.02 7.73
C THR A 208 -8.91 19.49 7.68
N LEU A 209 -7.72 19.85 8.17
CA LEU A 209 -7.19 21.21 8.10
C LEU A 209 -7.02 21.67 6.64
N GLN A 210 -6.52 20.80 5.76
CA GLN A 210 -6.40 21.09 4.33
C GLN A 210 -7.77 21.34 3.68
N LEU A 211 -8.76 20.50 3.98
CA LEU A 211 -10.14 20.65 3.50
C LEU A 211 -10.78 21.95 3.99
N GLU A 212 -10.59 22.29 5.27
CA GLU A 212 -11.05 23.57 5.83
C GLU A 212 -10.35 24.77 5.18
N SER A 213 -9.06 24.65 4.87
CA SER A 213 -8.31 25.69 4.14
C SER A 213 -8.82 25.85 2.70
N LEU A 214 -9.17 24.76 2.00
CA LEU A 214 -9.80 24.82 0.67
C LEU A 214 -11.21 25.43 0.73
N ARG A 215 -11.98 25.12 1.79
CA ARG A 215 -13.28 25.74 2.05
C ARG A 215 -13.15 27.24 2.28
N ALA A 216 -12.17 27.68 3.06
CA ALA A 216 -11.91 29.09 3.32
C ALA A 216 -11.59 29.89 2.03
N GLN A 217 -11.06 29.22 0.99
CA GLN A 217 -10.83 29.80 -0.33
C GLN A 217 -12.02 29.69 -1.28
N GLY A 218 -13.14 29.09 -0.86
CA GLY A 218 -14.31 28.88 -1.72
C GLY A 218 -14.16 27.78 -2.76
N LEU A 219 -13.05 27.03 -2.75
CA LEU A 219 -12.80 25.94 -3.70
C LEU A 219 -13.64 24.70 -3.39
N VAL A 220 -14.09 24.55 -2.15
CA VAL A 220 -14.83 23.38 -1.67
C VAL A 220 -16.00 23.83 -0.79
N LYS A 221 -17.15 23.16 -0.91
CA LYS A 221 -18.32 23.32 -0.02
C LYS A 221 -18.36 22.20 1.01
N ARG A 222 -18.93 22.48 2.18
CA ARG A 222 -19.11 21.51 3.26
C ARG A 222 -20.59 21.34 3.59
N ASP A 223 -21.04 20.10 3.79
CA ASP A 223 -22.39 19.80 4.28
C ASP A 223 -22.47 19.82 5.82
N ASP A 224 -23.67 19.59 6.35
CA ASP A 224 -23.92 19.52 7.79
C ASP A 224 -23.22 18.32 8.47
N PHE A 225 -22.88 17.28 7.69
CA PHE A 225 -22.21 16.06 8.16
C PHE A 225 -20.68 16.11 8.03
N ARG A 226 -20.09 17.31 7.85
CA ARG A 226 -18.64 17.51 7.66
C ARG A 226 -18.06 16.77 6.45
N ARG A 227 -18.86 16.54 5.42
CA ARG A 227 -18.43 16.05 4.11
C ARG A 227 -18.22 17.24 3.18
N TYR A 228 -17.39 17.03 2.17
CA TYR A 228 -16.85 18.08 1.31
C TYR A 228 -17.15 17.76 -0.16
N GLN A 229 -17.44 18.79 -0.95
CA GLN A 229 -17.66 18.69 -2.39
C GLN A 229 -16.89 19.80 -3.11
N ALA A 230 -16.21 19.48 -4.22
CA ALA A 230 -15.54 20.48 -5.04
C ALA A 230 -16.53 21.48 -5.64
N CYS A 231 -16.18 22.76 -5.63
CA CYS A 231 -16.90 23.81 -6.35
C CYS A 231 -16.45 23.87 -7.81
N PRO A 232 -17.26 24.40 -8.74
CA PRO A 232 -16.84 24.61 -10.13
C PRO A 232 -15.58 25.48 -10.27
N ILE A 233 -15.38 26.46 -9.38
CA ILE A 233 -14.18 27.31 -9.37
C ILE A 233 -12.89 26.53 -9.07
N ALA A 234 -12.99 25.35 -8.45
CA ALA A 234 -11.84 24.49 -8.17
C ALA A 234 -11.15 23.98 -9.45
N LEU A 235 -11.91 23.79 -10.54
CA LEU A 235 -11.36 23.35 -11.82
C LEU A 235 -10.36 24.37 -12.36
N ALA A 236 -10.73 25.65 -12.33
CA ALA A 236 -9.86 26.72 -12.82
C ALA A 236 -8.57 26.84 -11.98
N GLU A 237 -8.68 26.71 -10.65
CA GLU A 237 -7.51 26.74 -9.77
C GLU A 237 -6.60 25.52 -9.98
N LEU A 238 -7.18 24.33 -10.17
CA LEU A 238 -6.42 23.12 -10.47
C LEU A 238 -5.70 23.21 -11.82
N ASP A 239 -6.35 23.76 -12.86
CA ASP A 239 -5.73 23.97 -14.17
C ASP A 239 -4.58 24.97 -14.12
N LYS A 240 -4.74 26.05 -13.35
CA LYS A 240 -3.69 27.02 -13.09
C LYS A 240 -2.49 26.35 -12.41
N TYR A 241 -2.73 25.58 -11.34
CA TYR A 241 -1.69 24.83 -10.64
C TYR A 241 -0.98 23.83 -11.57
N ASN A 242 -1.73 23.04 -12.35
CA ASN A 242 -1.17 22.08 -13.30
C ASN A 242 -0.30 22.76 -14.36
N THR A 243 -0.69 23.95 -14.81
CA THR A 243 0.08 24.74 -15.78
C THR A 243 1.38 25.27 -15.17
N GLU A 244 1.33 25.78 -13.94
CA GLU A 244 2.51 26.23 -13.20
C GLU A 244 3.47 25.07 -12.94
N GLU A 245 2.96 23.91 -12.53
CA GLU A 245 3.76 22.70 -12.30
C GLU A 245 4.44 22.20 -13.59
N ARG A 246 3.73 22.22 -14.72
CA ARG A 246 4.32 21.91 -16.04
C ARG A 246 5.42 22.90 -16.42
N ARG A 247 5.21 24.19 -16.18
CA ARG A 247 6.23 25.24 -16.42
C ARG A 247 7.44 25.03 -15.54
N HIS A 248 7.26 24.75 -14.25
CA HIS A 248 8.36 24.48 -13.34
C HIS A 248 9.18 23.26 -13.75
N LYS A 249 8.54 22.15 -14.12
CA LYS A 249 9.22 20.95 -14.65
C LYS A 249 9.97 21.25 -15.95
N ALA A 250 9.35 21.98 -16.87
CA ALA A 250 10.01 22.39 -18.11
C ALA A 250 11.24 23.26 -17.81
N SER A 251 11.12 24.26 -16.93
CA SER A 251 12.25 25.11 -16.51
C SER A 251 13.36 24.32 -15.83
N GLN A 252 13.04 23.35 -14.97
CA GLN A 252 14.04 22.47 -14.34
C GLN A 252 14.76 21.60 -15.38
N SER A 253 14.02 21.01 -16.31
CA SER A 253 14.62 20.20 -17.39
C SER A 253 15.53 21.04 -18.28
N LEU A 254 15.15 22.29 -18.58
CA LEU A 254 15.97 23.23 -19.34
C LEU A 254 17.21 23.64 -18.56
N GLN A 255 17.10 23.96 -17.28
CA GLN A 255 18.25 24.27 -16.42
C GLN A 255 19.23 23.10 -16.36
N TRP A 256 18.72 21.87 -16.25
CA TRP A 256 19.55 20.68 -16.27
C TRP A 256 20.25 20.48 -17.63
N ALA A 257 19.54 20.68 -18.74
CA ALA A 257 20.12 20.62 -20.09
C ALA A 257 21.22 21.69 -20.29
N VAL A 258 20.98 22.93 -19.85
CA VAL A 258 21.97 24.02 -19.90
C VAL A 258 23.19 23.69 -19.05
N MET A 259 23.00 23.13 -17.85
CA MET A 259 24.10 22.69 -16.98
C MET A 259 24.96 21.63 -17.67
N VAL A 260 24.33 20.64 -18.32
CA VAL A 260 25.04 19.59 -19.07
C VAL A 260 25.82 20.17 -20.25
N ILE A 261 25.18 21.02 -21.07
CA ILE A 261 25.83 21.65 -22.23
C ILE A 261 27.00 22.54 -21.77
N GLY A 262 26.80 23.34 -20.73
CA GLY A 262 27.85 24.18 -20.15
C GLY A 262 29.01 23.38 -19.59
N GLY A 263 28.74 22.24 -18.95
CA GLY A 263 29.77 21.31 -18.48
C GLY A 263 30.61 20.75 -19.62
N VAL A 264 29.99 20.34 -20.73
CA VAL A 264 30.69 19.85 -21.93
C VAL A 264 31.54 20.95 -22.57
N ALA A 265 30.99 22.17 -22.70
CA ALA A 265 31.72 23.31 -23.26
C ALA A 265 32.95 23.67 -22.42
N LEU A 266 32.83 23.67 -21.09
CA LEU A 266 33.95 23.91 -20.18
C LEU A 266 35.07 22.87 -20.37
N ILE A 267 34.72 21.59 -20.48
CA ILE A 267 35.69 20.51 -20.72
C ILE A 267 36.38 20.71 -22.08
N ALA A 268 35.63 21.05 -23.13
CA ALA A 268 36.18 21.31 -24.45
C ALA A 268 37.16 22.50 -24.44
N SER A 269 36.83 23.60 -23.75
CA SER A 269 37.72 24.75 -23.60
C SER A 269 39.00 24.42 -22.83
N ILE A 270 38.91 23.61 -21.78
CA ILE A 270 40.10 23.14 -21.05
C ILE A 270 40.99 22.27 -21.95
N ALA A 271 40.40 21.38 -22.74
CA ALA A 271 41.13 20.53 -23.67
C ALA A 271 41.83 21.35 -24.78
N GLN A 272 41.14 22.36 -25.33
CA GLN A 272 41.71 23.29 -26.31
C GLN A 272 42.89 24.07 -25.70
N ALA A 273 42.72 24.67 -24.53
CA ALA A 273 43.78 25.39 -23.85
C ALA A 273 45.00 24.50 -23.56
N ALA A 274 44.78 23.24 -23.15
CA ALA A 274 45.87 22.28 -22.94
C ALA A 274 46.59 21.90 -24.25
N ALA A 275 45.84 21.74 -25.35
CA ALA A 275 46.41 21.46 -26.67
C ALA A 275 47.27 22.63 -27.18
N ASP A 276 46.81 23.86 -26.99
CA ASP A 276 47.52 25.08 -27.40
C ASP A 276 48.83 25.25 -26.60
N ILE A 277 48.79 25.02 -25.28
CA ILE A 277 50.00 25.03 -24.43
C ILE A 277 51.00 23.97 -24.89
N LYS A 278 50.52 22.76 -25.23
CA LYS A 278 51.37 21.68 -25.73
C LYS A 278 52.02 22.07 -27.06
N GLN A 279 51.27 22.63 -28.02
CA GLN A 279 51.81 23.07 -29.30
C GLN A 279 52.85 24.19 -29.13
N ALA A 280 52.63 25.14 -28.22
CA ALA A 280 53.60 26.19 -27.91
C ALA A 280 54.93 25.60 -27.40
N TRP A 281 54.88 24.66 -26.46
CA TRP A 281 56.07 24.00 -25.92
C TRP A 281 56.89 23.21 -26.96
N PHE A 282 56.21 22.52 -27.89
CA PHE A 282 56.91 21.73 -28.93
C PHE A 282 57.36 22.55 -30.15
N SER A 283 56.77 23.72 -30.40
CA SER A 283 57.21 24.60 -31.48
C SER A 283 58.45 25.43 -31.11
N GLU A 284 58.63 25.75 -29.82
CA GLU A 284 59.83 26.43 -29.33
C GLU A 284 61.09 25.54 -29.42
N SER A 285 60.94 24.23 -29.22
CA SER A 285 62.04 23.26 -29.34
C SER A 285 62.47 23.00 -30.81
N ALA A 286 61.61 23.25 -31.79
CA ALA A 286 61.94 23.11 -33.20
C ALA A 286 62.71 24.31 -33.79
N THR A 287 62.71 25.46 -33.10
CA THR A 287 63.33 26.70 -33.61
C THR A 287 64.77 26.88 -33.11
N SER A 288 65.19 26.16 -32.06
CA SER A 288 66.53 26.24 -31.48
C SER A 288 67.65 25.63 -32.34
N ASP A 289 67.33 24.90 -33.41
CA ASP A 289 68.32 24.15 -34.22
C ASP A 289 68.52 24.69 -35.65
N ARG A 290 68.02 25.90 -35.96
CA ARG A 290 68.40 26.56 -37.22
C ARG A 290 69.77 27.24 -37.06
N PRO A 291 70.83 26.77 -37.73
CA PRO A 291 72.08 27.52 -37.79
C PRO A 291 71.84 28.82 -38.54
N THR A 292 72.28 29.92 -37.94
CA THR A 292 72.29 31.26 -38.49
C THR A 292 73.03 31.28 -39.84
N PRO A 293 72.36 31.50 -40.99
CA PRO A 293 73.05 31.77 -42.23
C PRO A 293 73.45 33.26 -42.21
N GLY A 294 74.75 33.48 -42.05
CA GLY A 294 75.51 34.52 -42.73
C GLY A 294 74.90 35.92 -42.76
N ALA A 295 75.41 36.76 -41.87
CA ALA A 295 75.49 38.20 -42.10
C ALA A 295 76.08 38.49 -43.50
N SER A 296 75.43 39.38 -44.25
CA SER A 296 76.07 40.14 -45.32
C SER A 296 75.41 41.51 -45.46
N PRO A 297 76.17 42.49 -45.96
CA PRO A 297 76.18 43.84 -45.41
C PRO A 297 75.24 44.82 -46.14
N ARG A 298 75.03 45.93 -45.43
CA ARG A 298 74.44 47.19 -45.88
C ARG A 298 74.78 47.55 -47.34
N THR A 299 73.74 47.82 -48.12
CA THR A 299 73.81 48.76 -49.26
C THR A 299 72.68 49.79 -49.15
N THR A 300 73.13 51.02 -48.92
CA THR A 300 72.46 52.29 -49.20
C THR A 300 71.93 52.36 -50.63
N SER A 301 70.67 52.78 -50.80
CA SER A 301 70.14 53.58 -51.94
C SER A 301 68.65 53.83 -51.66
N ALA A 302 68.29 55.00 -51.13
CA ALA A 302 67.75 56.15 -51.88
C ALA A 302 66.24 56.05 -52.20
N ARG A 303 65.51 56.99 -51.59
CA ARG A 303 64.53 57.89 -52.24
C ARG A 303 63.31 57.25 -52.91
N ALA A 304 62.13 57.48 -52.35
CA ALA A 304 61.18 58.43 -52.93
C ALA A 304 59.89 58.53 -52.08
N ASP A 305 59.49 59.78 -51.89
CA ASP A 305 58.18 60.29 -51.52
C ASP A 305 56.97 59.42 -51.92
N HIS A 306 55.97 59.29 -51.04
CA HIS A 306 54.68 59.97 -51.24
C HIS A 306 53.71 59.85 -50.04
N ARG A 307 53.25 61.02 -49.56
CA ARG A 307 51.89 61.40 -49.13
C ARG A 307 51.01 60.40 -48.34
N THR A 308 50.77 60.81 -47.08
CA THR A 308 49.52 60.82 -46.28
C THR A 308 48.21 61.05 -47.05
N PRO A 309 47.01 61.05 -46.40
CA PRO A 309 46.45 60.21 -45.30
C PRO A 309 44.97 59.83 -45.55
N SER A 310 44.34 58.96 -44.73
CA SER A 310 42.92 59.14 -44.31
C SER A 310 42.44 58.04 -43.34
N THR A 311 42.14 58.49 -42.11
CA THR A 311 40.95 58.21 -41.31
C THR A 311 39.85 57.33 -41.92
N GLU A 312 39.37 56.33 -41.16
CA GLU A 312 38.03 56.37 -40.52
C GLU A 312 37.79 55.18 -39.55
N PRO A 313 37.18 55.40 -38.38
CA PRO A 313 36.55 54.36 -37.57
C PRO A 313 35.03 54.33 -37.85
N ASN A 314 34.40 53.15 -37.81
CA ASN A 314 32.95 53.09 -37.74
C ASN A 314 32.46 51.96 -36.82
N ARG A 315 31.84 52.43 -35.72
CA ARG A 315 30.75 51.88 -34.91
C ARG A 315 30.81 50.45 -34.39
#